data_AF-E3VSV1-F1
#
_entry.id   AF-E3VSV1-F1
#
_cell.length_a   1.000
_cell.length_b   1.000
_cell.length_c   1.000
_cell.angle_alpha   90.00
_cell.angle_beta   90.00
_cell.angle_gamma   90.00
#
_symmetry.space_group_name_H-M   'P 1'
#
loop_
_entity.id
_entity.type
_entity.pdbx_description
1 polymer ?
#
loop_
_entity_poly.entity_id
_entity_poly.type
_entity_poly.pdbx_seq_one_letter_code
_entity_poly.pdbx_strand_id
1 'polypeptide(L)'
;EVAADAPETIKRKIEHSFDVAEQDLKDPKRARHPTKKHLKAVEVTPLIPDLDAFPDSGAYVTIKFLTNPMAGSGNKFDSRLLSSLFRPIDKTQQEEAAYEAALAAHEADPVGNPKPQNLMNYDFYLGDGPEVGKNFRRKFDVDDPEHDEDALYTDQAGGCFQFNRVRAYETAQETELDHTTKYQDEVLLAFNDDESYPRQKAVYYYPVMQKSTIHPQRTKNIARTAGIYEEEQIVDQLDITVDDPTEEMRDAMKRYREQPLGWDQERRRGGGAATEDEVVEELEEEEEAAATSSS
;
A
#
# COMPACT_ATOMS: atom_id res chain seq x y z
N GLU A 1 42.43 5.58 -21.40
CA GLU A 1 41.04 6.04 -21.22
C GLU A 1 40.34 4.99 -20.38
N VAL A 2 39.94 5.32 -19.15
CA VAL A 2 39.16 4.38 -18.33
C VAL A 2 37.79 4.26 -18.98
N ALA A 3 37.32 3.04 -19.25
CA ALA A 3 36.03 2.82 -19.89
C ALA A 3 34.93 3.59 -19.16
N ALA A 4 34.01 4.20 -19.90
CA ALA A 4 32.93 5.03 -19.35
C ALA A 4 32.05 4.28 -18.34
N ASP A 5 32.03 2.94 -18.45
CA ASP A 5 31.26 1.99 -17.65
C ASP A 5 32.10 1.27 -16.57
N ALA A 6 33.35 1.69 -16.35
CA ALA A 6 34.13 1.15 -15.24
C ALA A 6 33.46 1.50 -13.89
N PRO A 7 33.38 0.56 -12.93
CA PRO A 7 32.68 0.78 -11.66
C PRO A 7 33.13 2.04 -10.89
N GLU A 8 34.43 2.34 -10.92
CA GLU A 8 34.99 3.55 -10.29
C GLU A 8 34.49 4.84 -10.94
N THR A 9 34.37 4.86 -12.27
CA THR A 9 33.82 5.99 -13.03
C THR A 9 32.34 6.20 -12.69
N ILE A 10 31.58 5.11 -12.58
CA ILE A 10 30.16 5.16 -12.20
C ILE A 10 30.01 5.71 -10.79
N LYS A 11 30.76 5.17 -9.82
CA LYS A 11 30.76 5.65 -8.43
C LYS A 11 31.07 7.15 -8.35
N ARG A 12 32.12 7.60 -9.03
CA ARG A 12 32.51 9.03 -9.05
C ARG A 12 31.43 9.93 -9.64
N LYS A 13 30.73 9.48 -10.69
CA LYS A 13 29.59 10.22 -11.27
C LYS A 13 28.43 10.32 -10.29
N ILE A 14 28.13 9.24 -9.56
CA ILE A 14 27.09 9.21 -8.54
C ILE A 14 27.44 10.20 -7.42
N GLU A 15 28.63 10.11 -6.83
CA GLU A 15 29.10 11.03 -5.78
C GLU A 15 29.04 12.49 -6.24
N HIS A 16 29.52 12.77 -7.46
CA HIS A 16 29.46 14.12 -8.02
C HIS A 16 28.02 14.64 -8.18
N SER A 17 27.05 13.77 -8.47
CA SER A 17 25.65 14.19 -8.61
C SER A 17 25.06 14.68 -7.29
N PHE A 18 25.46 14.06 -6.16
CA PHE A 18 25.07 14.51 -4.81
C PHE A 18 25.72 15.86 -4.46
N ASP A 19 27.01 16.05 -4.80
CA ASP A 19 27.69 17.34 -4.59
C ASP A 19 26.99 18.49 -5.35
N VAL A 20 26.55 18.21 -6.59
CA VAL A 20 25.82 19.19 -7.42
C VAL A 20 24.45 19.47 -6.80
N ALA A 21 23.71 18.44 -6.38
CA ALA A 21 22.41 18.60 -5.75
C ALA A 21 22.47 19.41 -4.44
N GLU A 22 23.47 19.14 -3.58
CA GLU A 22 23.68 19.90 -2.34
C GLU A 22 23.99 21.39 -2.63
N GLN A 23 24.78 21.64 -3.67
CA GLN A 23 25.12 22.99 -4.09
C GLN A 23 23.93 23.75 -4.67
N ASP A 24 23.08 23.09 -5.46
CA ASP A 24 21.86 23.67 -6.01
C ASP A 24 20.81 23.90 -4.91
N LEU A 25 20.78 23.07 -3.86
CA LEU A 25 19.96 23.28 -2.68
C LEU A 25 20.42 24.53 -1.88
N LYS A 26 21.73 24.71 -1.70
CA LYS A 26 22.30 25.88 -1.00
C LYS A 26 22.15 27.19 -1.79
N ASP A 27 22.24 27.12 -3.12
CA ASP A 27 22.02 28.27 -4.01
C ASP A 27 21.11 27.88 -5.19
N PRO A 28 19.78 27.98 -5.04
CA PRO A 28 18.81 27.68 -6.09
C PRO A 28 19.06 28.45 -7.39
N LYS A 29 19.72 29.61 -7.32
CA LYS A 29 20.05 30.41 -8.51
C LYS A 29 21.12 29.74 -9.37
N ARG A 30 21.71 28.62 -8.96
CA ARG A 30 22.62 27.80 -9.78
C ARG A 30 21.88 26.83 -10.68
N ALA A 31 20.75 26.29 -10.23
CA ALA A 31 19.91 25.43 -11.03
C ALA A 31 19.49 26.18 -12.31
N ARG A 32 19.84 25.62 -13.47
CA ARG A 32 19.52 26.19 -14.79
C ARG A 32 18.48 25.31 -15.46
N HIS A 33 17.47 25.94 -16.06
CA HIS A 33 16.54 25.21 -16.90
C HIS A 33 17.28 24.63 -18.13
N PRO A 34 17.10 23.34 -18.47
CA PRO A 34 17.89 22.65 -19.50
C PRO A 34 17.82 23.32 -20.87
N THR A 35 16.63 23.79 -21.28
CA THR A 35 16.43 24.47 -22.57
C THR A 35 16.29 26.00 -22.46
N LYS A 36 15.53 26.53 -21.49
CA LYS A 36 15.25 27.97 -21.33
C LYS A 36 16.18 28.65 -20.31
N LYS A 37 17.42 28.92 -20.71
CA LYS A 37 18.48 29.45 -19.83
C LYS A 37 18.19 30.79 -19.12
N HIS A 38 17.18 31.54 -19.54
CA HIS A 38 16.76 32.80 -18.91
C HIS A 38 15.86 32.59 -17.68
N LEU A 39 15.29 31.39 -17.50
CA LEU A 39 14.50 31.04 -16.34
C LEU A 39 15.40 30.82 -15.13
N LYS A 40 14.89 31.17 -13.95
CA LYS A 40 15.55 31.01 -12.65
C LYS A 40 14.71 30.09 -11.79
N ALA A 41 15.35 29.14 -11.09
CA ALA A 41 14.63 28.34 -10.11
C ALA A 41 14.14 29.26 -8.99
N VAL A 42 12.88 29.07 -8.60
CA VAL A 42 12.26 29.77 -7.46
C VAL A 42 12.62 29.06 -6.17
N GLU A 43 12.62 27.73 -6.22
CA GLU A 43 12.79 26.85 -5.07
C GLU A 43 13.42 25.54 -5.52
N VAL A 44 14.21 24.93 -4.64
CA VAL A 44 14.78 23.60 -4.79
C VAL A 44 14.48 22.84 -3.50
N THR A 45 13.81 21.71 -3.63
CA THR A 45 13.42 20.86 -2.50
C THR A 45 14.04 19.47 -2.70
N PRO A 46 14.73 18.91 -1.70
CA PRO A 46 15.35 17.60 -1.85
C PRO A 46 14.29 16.51 -1.93
N LEU A 47 14.54 15.49 -2.75
CA LEU A 47 13.71 14.28 -2.85
C LEU A 47 14.47 13.14 -2.16
N ILE A 48 13.90 12.57 -1.10
CA ILE A 48 14.58 11.65 -0.19
C ILE A 48 13.71 10.39 0.02
N PRO A 49 14.27 9.18 0.01
CA PRO A 49 13.52 7.99 0.44
C PRO A 49 13.22 8.09 1.92
N ASP A 50 11.97 7.88 2.31
CA ASP A 50 11.62 7.69 3.71
C ASP A 50 11.76 6.21 4.06
N LEU A 51 12.91 5.87 4.65
CA LEU A 51 13.22 4.49 5.03
C LEU A 51 12.56 4.08 6.35
N ASP A 52 12.07 5.04 7.13
CA ASP A 52 11.46 4.78 8.44
C ASP A 52 9.95 4.51 8.32
N ALA A 53 9.34 4.89 7.19
CA ALA A 53 7.92 4.75 6.91
C ALA A 53 7.56 3.54 6.04
N PHE A 54 8.42 2.51 5.98
CA PHE A 54 8.03 1.25 5.35
C PHE A 54 6.98 0.54 6.19
N PRO A 55 5.86 0.08 5.60
CA PRO A 55 5.00 -0.86 6.27
C PRO A 55 5.72 -2.21 6.45
N ASP A 56 5.12 -3.10 7.23
CA ASP A 56 5.53 -4.49 7.41
C ASP A 56 5.54 -5.30 6.10
N SER A 57 4.79 -4.88 5.08
CA SER A 57 4.85 -5.41 3.71
C SER A 57 5.94 -4.77 2.83
N GLY A 58 6.64 -3.75 3.32
CA GLY A 58 7.72 -3.07 2.61
C GLY A 58 7.30 -2.16 1.44
N ALA A 59 6.01 -2.01 1.13
CA ALA A 59 5.51 -1.05 0.14
C ALA A 59 4.01 -0.75 0.30
N TYR A 60 3.56 0.33 -0.35
CA TYR A 60 2.17 0.75 -0.31
C TYR A 60 1.34 0.15 -1.45
N VAL A 61 0.02 0.19 -1.29
CA VAL A 61 -0.96 -0.19 -2.31
C VAL A 61 -1.77 1.04 -2.71
N THR A 62 -2.01 1.23 -4.01
CA THR A 62 -2.90 2.27 -4.53
C THR A 62 -4.19 1.69 -5.09
N ILE A 63 -5.32 2.17 -4.57
CA ILE A 63 -6.65 1.80 -5.05
C ILE A 63 -7.31 3.01 -5.70
N LYS A 64 -7.64 2.89 -6.98
CA LYS A 64 -8.31 3.91 -7.79
C LYS A 64 -9.78 3.57 -8.01
N PHE A 65 -10.66 4.45 -7.54
CA PHE A 65 -12.09 4.36 -7.88
C PHE A 65 -12.36 4.81 -9.31
N LEU A 66 -13.04 3.97 -10.11
CA LEU A 66 -13.51 4.35 -11.45
C LEU A 66 -14.65 5.37 -11.42
N THR A 67 -15.42 5.37 -10.33
CA THR A 67 -16.55 6.29 -10.13
C THR A 67 -16.48 6.85 -8.72
N ASN A 68 -16.95 8.09 -8.52
CA ASN A 68 -16.93 8.73 -7.22
C ASN A 68 -17.58 7.82 -6.15
N PRO A 69 -16.84 7.41 -5.10
CA PRO A 69 -17.38 6.52 -4.06
C PRO A 69 -18.49 7.18 -3.24
N MET A 70 -18.50 8.51 -3.17
CA MET A 70 -19.46 9.30 -2.40
C MET A 70 -20.63 9.75 -3.26
N ALA A 71 -21.56 8.83 -3.52
CA ALA A 71 -22.82 9.19 -4.18
C ALA A 71 -23.60 10.19 -3.31
N GLY A 72 -23.81 11.41 -3.82
CA GLY A 72 -24.64 12.43 -3.16
C GLY A 72 -23.91 13.49 -2.32
N SER A 73 -22.58 13.45 -2.16
CA SER A 73 -21.83 14.49 -1.41
C SER A 73 -21.64 15.83 -2.15
N GLY A 74 -22.21 15.96 -3.35
CA GLY A 74 -22.03 17.13 -4.21
C GLY A 74 -20.57 17.27 -4.68
N ASN A 75 -20.08 18.50 -4.80
CA ASN A 75 -18.71 18.80 -5.23
C ASN A 75 -17.72 18.99 -4.07
N LYS A 76 -18.11 18.67 -2.83
CA LYS A 76 -17.23 18.79 -1.66
C LYS A 76 -16.49 17.47 -1.42
N PHE A 77 -15.21 17.57 -1.12
CA PHE A 77 -14.41 16.42 -0.73
C PHE A 77 -14.88 15.92 0.65
N ASP A 78 -15.18 14.62 0.77
CA ASP A 78 -15.51 13.99 2.04
C ASP A 78 -14.22 13.59 2.76
N SER A 79 -13.93 14.24 3.89
CA SER A 79 -12.70 14.01 4.65
C SER A 79 -12.57 12.60 5.22
N ARG A 80 -13.66 11.83 5.30
CA ARG A 80 -13.62 10.43 5.74
C ARG A 80 -12.87 9.52 4.77
N LEU A 81 -12.73 9.93 3.51
CA LEU A 81 -11.94 9.21 2.50
C LEU A 81 -10.43 9.18 2.82
N LEU A 82 -9.94 10.09 3.67
CA LEU A 82 -8.52 10.13 4.06
C LEU A 82 -8.12 8.98 4.99
N SER A 83 -9.11 8.25 5.53
CA SER A 83 -8.93 7.16 6.48
C SER A 83 -10.00 6.10 6.27
N SER A 84 -10.27 5.75 5.02
CA SER A 84 -11.23 4.71 4.67
C SER A 84 -10.61 3.32 4.76
N LEU A 85 -11.43 2.29 4.98
CA LEU A 85 -10.96 0.91 5.06
C LEU A 85 -11.48 0.09 3.87
N PHE A 86 -10.59 -0.72 3.32
CA PHE A 86 -10.94 -1.79 2.39
C PHE A 86 -10.72 -3.12 3.08
N ARG A 87 -11.77 -3.92 3.14
CA ARG A 87 -11.69 -5.30 3.61
C ARG A 87 -11.76 -6.22 2.39
N PRO A 88 -10.76 -7.06 2.12
CA PRO A 88 -10.85 -8.10 1.10
C PRO A 88 -12.08 -8.98 1.32
N ILE A 89 -12.73 -9.39 0.22
CA ILE A 89 -13.85 -10.33 0.23
C ILE A 89 -13.30 -11.68 -0.23
N ASP A 90 -13.37 -12.65 0.68
CA ASP A 90 -12.97 -14.03 0.41
C ASP A 90 -13.82 -14.62 -0.72
N LYS A 91 -13.19 -15.45 -1.54
CA LYS A 91 -13.92 -16.16 -2.58
C LYS A 91 -14.76 -17.26 -1.95
N THR A 92 -15.91 -17.50 -2.55
CA THR A 92 -16.69 -18.69 -2.19
C THR A 92 -15.97 -19.95 -2.69
N GLN A 93 -16.16 -21.10 -2.02
CA GLN A 93 -15.61 -22.39 -2.46
C GLN A 93 -15.95 -22.72 -3.93
N GLN A 94 -17.13 -22.29 -4.39
CA GLN A 94 -17.53 -22.47 -5.78
C GLN A 94 -16.72 -21.60 -6.75
N GLU A 95 -16.42 -20.36 -6.37
CA GLU A 95 -15.59 -19.44 -7.16
C GLU A 95 -14.12 -19.89 -7.17
N GLU A 96 -13.61 -20.41 -6.07
CA GLU A 96 -12.28 -21.02 -5.98
C GLU A 96 -12.17 -22.25 -6.88
N ALA A 97 -13.09 -23.21 -6.77
CA ALA A 97 -13.10 -24.39 -7.63
C ALA A 97 -13.22 -24.04 -9.13
N ALA A 98 -14.00 -22.99 -9.46
CA ALA A 98 -14.10 -22.50 -10.83
C ALA A 98 -12.79 -21.85 -11.31
N TYR A 99 -12.10 -21.12 -10.44
CA TYR A 99 -10.80 -20.52 -10.73
C TYR A 99 -9.74 -21.59 -10.96
N GLU A 100 -9.64 -22.60 -10.08
CA GLU A 100 -8.72 -23.73 -10.22
C GLU A 100 -8.97 -24.52 -11.50
N ALA A 101 -10.24 -24.81 -11.82
CA ALA A 101 -10.60 -25.50 -13.06
C ALA A 101 -10.19 -24.69 -14.30
N ALA A 102 -10.37 -23.37 -14.27
CA ALA A 102 -9.94 -22.49 -15.35
C ALA A 102 -8.40 -22.44 -15.46
N LEU A 103 -7.69 -22.48 -14.34
CA LEU A 103 -6.23 -22.50 -14.30
C LEU A 103 -5.69 -23.80 -14.91
N ALA A 104 -6.22 -24.95 -14.49
CA ALA A 104 -5.88 -26.25 -15.06
C ALA A 104 -6.18 -26.32 -16.57
N ALA A 105 -7.29 -25.71 -17.02
CA ALA A 105 -7.61 -25.62 -18.44
C ALA A 105 -6.62 -24.73 -19.23
N HIS A 106 -6.16 -23.63 -18.63
CA HIS A 106 -5.11 -22.79 -19.21
C HIS A 106 -3.76 -23.51 -19.28
N GLU A 107 -3.37 -24.25 -18.24
CA GLU A 107 -2.13 -25.05 -18.25
C GLU A 107 -2.15 -26.16 -19.30
N ALA A 108 -3.31 -26.79 -19.51
CA ALA A 108 -3.49 -27.83 -20.52
C ALA A 108 -3.49 -27.27 -21.96
N ASP A 109 -4.10 -26.10 -22.19
CA ASP A 109 -4.10 -25.42 -23.50
C ASP A 109 -4.04 -23.88 -23.32
N PRO A 110 -2.81 -23.32 -23.25
CA PRO A 110 -2.62 -21.88 -23.06
C PRO A 110 -3.09 -21.03 -24.25
N VAL A 111 -3.26 -21.63 -25.43
CA VAL A 111 -3.65 -20.91 -26.65
C VAL A 111 -5.17 -20.84 -26.76
N GLY A 112 -5.86 -21.92 -26.39
CA GLY A 112 -7.32 -22.00 -26.41
C GLY A 112 -8.00 -21.35 -25.20
N ASN A 113 -7.35 -21.38 -24.03
CA ASN A 113 -7.89 -20.85 -22.78
C ASN A 113 -7.05 -19.67 -22.29
N PRO A 114 -7.62 -18.47 -22.08
CA PRO A 114 -6.89 -17.36 -21.50
C PRO A 114 -6.54 -17.64 -20.03
N LYS A 115 -5.43 -17.08 -19.55
CA LYS A 115 -5.04 -17.20 -18.14
C LYS A 115 -6.12 -16.56 -17.26
N PRO A 116 -6.70 -17.29 -16.28
CA PRO A 116 -7.67 -16.70 -15.38
C PRO A 116 -6.99 -15.65 -14.47
N GLN A 117 -7.70 -14.54 -14.22
CA GLN A 117 -7.21 -13.48 -13.34
C GLN A 117 -7.67 -13.73 -11.91
N ASN A 118 -6.75 -13.61 -10.95
CA ASN A 118 -7.04 -13.73 -9.52
C ASN A 118 -7.34 -12.35 -8.92
N LEU A 119 -8.43 -11.71 -9.36
CA LEU A 119 -8.76 -10.36 -8.90
C LEU A 119 -9.42 -10.39 -7.52
N MET A 120 -8.95 -9.54 -6.62
CA MET A 120 -9.52 -9.37 -5.28
C MET A 120 -10.73 -8.44 -5.31
N ASN A 121 -11.79 -8.76 -4.55
CA ASN A 121 -12.93 -7.88 -4.33
C ASN A 121 -12.86 -7.27 -2.93
N TYR A 122 -13.52 -6.13 -2.70
CA TYR A 122 -13.42 -5.42 -1.43
C TYR A 122 -14.76 -4.91 -0.94
N ASP A 123 -14.99 -5.01 0.36
CA ASP A 123 -15.98 -4.20 1.06
C ASP A 123 -15.33 -2.88 1.50
N PHE A 124 -16.00 -1.77 1.19
CA PHE A 124 -15.52 -0.42 1.48
C PHE A 124 -16.25 0.19 2.67
N TYR A 125 -15.49 0.71 3.64
CA TYR A 125 -16.01 1.27 4.89
C TYR A 125 -15.51 2.69 5.12
N LEU A 126 -16.34 3.50 5.78
CA LEU A 126 -16.02 4.87 6.18
C LEU A 126 -16.33 5.07 7.65
N GLY A 127 -15.54 5.91 8.32
CA GLY A 127 -15.81 6.28 9.71
C GLY A 127 -17.22 6.84 9.89
N ASP A 128 -17.84 6.57 11.03
CA ASP A 128 -19.17 7.02 11.39
C ASP A 128 -19.21 8.53 11.75
N GLY A 129 -18.78 9.34 10.80
CA GLY A 129 -18.66 10.78 10.92
C GLY A 129 -17.25 11.29 10.62
N PRO A 130 -17.11 12.61 10.38
CA PRO A 130 -15.82 13.22 10.08
C PRO A 130 -14.85 13.19 11.28
N GLU A 131 -15.36 13.20 12.52
CA GLU A 131 -14.51 13.13 13.72
C GLU A 131 -13.85 11.76 13.87
N VAL A 132 -14.53 10.66 13.50
CA VAL A 132 -13.94 9.30 13.50
C VAL A 132 -12.68 9.28 12.63
N GLY A 133 -12.79 9.71 11.37
CA GLY A 133 -11.64 9.71 10.46
C GLY A 133 -10.56 10.74 10.81
N LYS A 134 -10.91 11.81 11.54
CA LYS A 134 -9.93 12.76 12.07
C LYS A 134 -9.15 12.15 13.23
N ASN A 135 -9.84 11.65 14.25
CA ASN A 135 -9.19 11.07 15.44
C ASN A 135 -8.46 9.77 15.13
N PHE A 136 -8.99 8.96 14.21
CA PHE A 136 -8.29 7.76 13.73
C PHE A 136 -6.92 8.13 13.15
N ARG A 137 -6.83 9.17 12.30
CA ARG A 137 -5.54 9.62 11.77
C ARG A 137 -4.62 10.19 12.84
N ARG A 138 -5.17 10.86 13.87
CA ARG A 138 -4.37 11.33 15.02
C ARG A 138 -3.70 10.16 15.75
N LYS A 139 -4.34 8.99 15.87
CA LYS A 139 -3.70 7.80 16.45
C LYS A 139 -2.43 7.34 15.72
N PHE A 140 -2.29 7.66 14.43
CA PHE A 140 -1.10 7.33 13.62
C PHE A 140 -0.13 8.51 13.46
N ASP A 141 -0.45 9.66 14.03
CA ASP A 141 0.38 10.86 13.93
C ASP A 141 1.43 10.83 15.04
N VAL A 142 2.63 10.33 14.71
CA VAL A 142 3.77 10.22 15.65
C VAL A 142 4.23 11.57 16.21
N ASP A 143 3.81 12.67 15.59
CA ASP A 143 4.12 14.02 16.01
C ASP A 143 3.05 14.61 16.95
N ASP A 144 1.90 13.95 17.08
CA ASP A 144 0.83 14.35 17.99
C ASP A 144 1.09 13.77 19.40
N PRO A 145 1.43 14.60 20.41
CA PRO A 145 1.76 14.11 21.75
C PRO A 145 0.57 13.43 22.46
N GLU A 146 -0.64 13.61 21.95
CA GLU A 146 -1.87 13.01 22.46
C GLU A 146 -2.28 11.77 21.62
N HIS A 147 -1.46 11.30 20.67
CA HIS A 147 -1.83 10.19 19.79
C HIS A 147 -2.15 8.89 20.54
N ASP A 148 -1.58 8.68 21.74
CA ASP A 148 -1.86 7.49 22.54
C ASP A 148 -3.12 7.61 23.42
N GLU A 149 -3.76 8.77 23.48
CA GLU A 149 -4.89 8.95 24.40
C GLU A 149 -6.14 8.19 23.95
N ASP A 150 -6.74 7.42 24.87
CA ASP A 150 -8.01 6.72 24.64
C ASP A 150 -9.18 7.69 24.40
N ALA A 151 -9.04 8.95 24.81
CA ALA A 151 -9.99 10.03 24.53
C ALA A 151 -10.18 10.27 23.01
N LEU A 152 -9.26 9.79 22.17
CA LEU A 152 -9.38 9.86 20.72
C LEU A 152 -10.45 8.90 20.17
N TYR A 153 -10.72 7.77 20.84
CA TYR A 153 -11.77 6.84 20.41
C TYR A 153 -13.14 7.50 20.45
N THR A 154 -13.89 7.42 19.36
CA THR A 154 -15.19 8.10 19.27
C THR A 154 -16.30 7.34 19.99
N ASP A 155 -16.20 6.01 20.07
CA ASP A 155 -17.04 5.22 20.97
C ASP A 155 -16.28 4.95 22.27
N GLN A 156 -16.59 5.74 23.29
CA GLN A 156 -15.98 5.64 24.61
C GLN A 156 -16.46 4.41 25.41
N ALA A 157 -17.62 3.83 25.06
CA ALA A 157 -18.11 2.63 25.72
C ALA A 157 -17.42 1.37 25.16
N GLY A 158 -17.19 1.35 23.84
CA GLY A 158 -16.47 0.29 23.15
C GLY A 158 -14.95 0.45 23.12
N GLY A 159 -14.44 1.66 23.36
CA GLY A 159 -13.00 1.96 23.24
C GLY A 159 -12.49 1.83 21.81
N CYS A 160 -13.32 2.17 20.81
CA CYS A 160 -13.03 1.91 19.41
C CYS A 160 -13.47 3.04 18.46
N PHE A 161 -13.05 2.92 17.21
CA PHE A 161 -13.56 3.69 16.08
C PHE A 161 -14.56 2.86 15.30
N GLN A 162 -15.73 3.43 15.02
CA GLN A 162 -16.78 2.76 14.27
C GLN A 162 -16.72 3.11 12.79
N PHE A 163 -16.63 2.09 11.94
CA PHE A 163 -16.58 2.21 10.50
C PHE A 163 -17.78 1.50 9.87
N ASN A 164 -18.62 2.27 9.16
CA ASN A 164 -19.82 1.75 8.54
C ASN A 164 -19.55 1.34 7.10
N ARG A 165 -20.09 0.19 6.71
CA ARG A 165 -20.02 -0.32 5.35
C ARG A 165 -20.77 0.61 4.40
N VAL A 166 -20.11 0.94 3.29
CA VAL A 166 -20.69 1.79 2.22
C VAL A 166 -21.21 0.93 1.08
N ARG A 167 -20.37 0.02 0.54
CA ARG A 167 -20.70 -0.91 -0.55
C ARG A 167 -19.52 -1.84 -0.87
N ALA A 168 -19.80 -2.88 -1.65
CA ALA A 168 -18.77 -3.71 -2.28
C ALA A 168 -18.24 -3.11 -3.60
N TYR A 169 -16.97 -3.38 -3.86
CA TYR A 169 -16.23 -3.06 -5.07
C TYR A 169 -15.62 -4.33 -5.65
N GLU A 170 -15.60 -4.38 -6.98
CA GLU A 170 -14.87 -5.41 -7.73
C GLU A 170 -13.72 -4.77 -8.49
N THR A 171 -12.60 -5.50 -8.56
CA THR A 171 -11.41 -5.04 -9.27
C THR A 171 -11.59 -5.22 -10.77
N ALA A 172 -11.38 -4.16 -11.54
CA ALA A 172 -11.40 -4.19 -13.00
C ALA A 172 -10.01 -4.41 -13.61
N GLN A 173 -8.98 -3.88 -12.95
CA GLN A 173 -7.60 -4.00 -13.38
C GLN A 173 -6.70 -3.95 -12.17
N GLU A 174 -5.70 -4.82 -12.17
CA GLU A 174 -4.68 -4.89 -11.13
C GLU A 174 -3.30 -4.98 -11.78
N THR A 175 -2.32 -4.35 -11.15
CA THR A 175 -0.92 -4.46 -11.52
C THR A 175 -0.12 -4.63 -10.24
N GLU A 176 0.53 -5.78 -10.14
CA GLU A 176 1.41 -6.13 -9.04
C GLU A 176 2.87 -5.96 -9.48
N LEU A 177 3.68 -5.45 -8.59
CA LEU A 177 5.12 -5.26 -8.72
C LEU A 177 5.80 -6.01 -7.57
N ASP A 178 7.01 -6.48 -7.82
CA ASP A 178 7.85 -7.09 -6.80
C ASP A 178 8.71 -6.05 -6.05
N HIS A 179 9.40 -6.45 -4.98
CA HIS A 179 10.25 -5.53 -4.21
C HIS A 179 11.42 -4.93 -5.00
N THR A 180 11.80 -5.54 -6.13
CA THR A 180 12.84 -5.01 -7.03
C THR A 180 12.30 -4.00 -8.03
N THR A 181 11.00 -4.03 -8.31
CA THR A 181 10.31 -3.25 -9.35
C THR A 181 9.31 -2.25 -8.79
N LYS A 182 9.00 -2.26 -7.48
CA LYS A 182 8.06 -1.35 -6.77
C LYS A 182 8.33 0.16 -6.87
N TYR A 183 9.42 0.58 -7.52
CA TYR A 183 9.73 1.99 -7.81
C TYR A 183 9.58 2.36 -9.29
N GLN A 184 9.19 1.40 -10.16
CA GLN A 184 9.25 1.57 -11.61
C GLN A 184 7.99 2.20 -12.22
N ASP A 185 6.79 1.93 -11.69
CA ASP A 185 5.52 2.47 -12.24
C ASP A 185 5.02 3.70 -11.49
N GLU A 186 4.83 3.57 -10.17
CA GLU A 186 4.22 4.59 -9.33
C GLU A 186 4.97 4.76 -8.01
N VAL A 187 5.11 6.01 -7.56
CA VAL A 187 5.62 6.35 -6.23
C VAL A 187 4.69 7.37 -5.60
N LEU A 188 4.47 7.24 -4.30
CA LEU A 188 3.74 8.22 -3.51
C LEU A 188 4.70 9.32 -3.08
N LEU A 189 4.25 10.58 -3.04
CA LEU A 189 5.04 11.71 -2.58
C LEU A 189 4.37 12.36 -1.38
N ALA A 190 5.13 12.56 -0.29
CA ALA A 190 4.74 13.38 0.83
C ALA A 190 5.64 14.61 0.91
N PHE A 191 5.03 15.78 1.10
CA PHE A 191 5.73 17.05 1.18
C PHE A 191 5.85 17.45 2.65
N ASN A 192 7.08 17.66 3.12
CA ASN A 192 7.35 18.29 4.39
C ASN A 192 7.88 19.71 4.14
N ASP A 193 7.09 20.71 4.52
CA ASP A 193 7.48 22.12 4.49
C ASP A 193 8.04 22.60 5.83
N ASP A 194 8.12 21.73 6.85
CA ASP A 194 8.66 22.07 8.16
C ASP A 194 10.20 22.14 8.14
N GLU A 195 10.72 23.33 8.46
CA GLU A 195 12.15 23.62 8.55
C GLU A 195 12.68 23.51 10.00
N SER A 196 11.85 23.14 10.97
CA SER A 196 12.24 23.04 12.37
C SER A 196 13.10 21.81 12.64
N TYR A 197 14.26 22.00 13.27
CA TYR A 197 15.13 20.88 13.67
C TYR A 197 14.40 19.95 14.66
N PRO A 198 14.44 18.62 14.48
CA PRO A 198 15.29 17.84 13.58
C PRO A 198 14.76 17.64 12.15
N ARG A 199 13.56 18.15 11.83
CA ARG A 199 12.95 18.04 10.51
C ARG A 199 13.66 18.96 9.51
N GLN A 200 13.59 18.57 8.24
CA GLN A 200 14.07 19.37 7.13
C GLN A 200 13.01 19.44 6.05
N LYS A 201 12.94 20.57 5.37
CA LYS A 201 12.11 20.72 4.19
C LYS A 201 12.54 19.73 3.11
N ALA A 202 11.66 18.80 2.77
CA ALA A 202 11.94 17.72 1.85
C ALA A 202 10.66 17.16 1.23
N VAL A 203 10.82 16.50 0.09
CA VAL A 203 9.80 15.60 -0.47
C VAL A 203 10.25 14.18 -0.18
N TYR A 204 9.41 13.42 0.50
CA TYR A 204 9.60 12.01 0.74
C TYR A 204 8.89 11.20 -0.34
N TYR A 205 9.51 10.10 -0.77
CA TYR A 205 8.85 9.17 -1.68
C TYR A 205 8.72 7.77 -1.09
N TYR A 206 7.63 7.10 -1.44
CA TYR A 206 7.31 5.75 -0.99
C TYR A 206 6.98 4.86 -2.19
N PRO A 207 7.45 3.60 -2.21
CA PRO A 207 7.15 2.69 -3.31
C PRO A 207 5.72 2.15 -3.26
N VAL A 208 5.22 1.78 -4.42
CA VAL A 208 3.93 1.12 -4.60
C VAL A 208 4.18 -0.27 -5.17
N MET A 209 3.68 -1.31 -4.50
CA MET A 209 3.79 -2.69 -5.00
C MET A 209 2.53 -3.19 -5.69
N GLN A 210 1.38 -2.56 -5.46
CA GLN A 210 0.13 -2.97 -6.08
C GLN A 210 -0.72 -1.75 -6.43
N LYS A 211 -1.29 -1.80 -7.63
CA LYS A 211 -2.16 -0.77 -8.15
C LYS A 211 -3.44 -1.40 -8.70
N SER A 212 -4.55 -1.08 -8.05
CA SER A 212 -5.85 -1.66 -8.38
C SER A 212 -6.82 -0.56 -8.81
N THR A 213 -7.59 -0.82 -9.87
CA THR A 213 -8.67 0.03 -10.33
C THR A 213 -9.98 -0.69 -10.11
N ILE A 214 -10.88 -0.09 -9.32
CA ILE A 214 -12.08 -0.75 -8.81
C ILE A 214 -13.36 -0.04 -9.27
N HIS A 215 -14.45 -0.80 -9.44
CA HIS A 215 -15.79 -0.26 -9.65
C HIS A 215 -16.83 -0.86 -8.70
N PRO A 216 -17.94 -0.15 -8.44
CA PRO A 216 -19.01 -0.70 -7.62
C PRO A 216 -19.54 -2.00 -8.23
N GLN A 217 -19.69 -3.02 -7.40
CA GLN A 217 -20.25 -4.29 -7.83
C GLN A 217 -21.73 -4.13 -8.14
N ARG A 218 -22.14 -4.30 -9.40
CA ARG A 218 -23.55 -4.14 -9.82
C ARG A 218 -24.28 -5.48 -9.97
N THR A 219 -23.59 -6.48 -10.52
CA THR A 219 -24.22 -7.73 -10.95
C THR A 219 -24.59 -8.63 -9.78
N LYS A 220 -23.68 -8.82 -8.80
CA LYS A 220 -23.99 -9.58 -7.57
C LYS A 220 -25.09 -8.94 -6.73
N ASN A 221 -25.20 -7.60 -6.71
CA ASN A 221 -26.28 -6.90 -6.03
C ASN A 221 -27.67 -7.19 -6.64
N ILE A 222 -27.75 -7.29 -7.98
CA ILE A 222 -29.01 -7.65 -8.67
C ILE A 222 -29.38 -9.11 -8.38
N ALA A 223 -28.41 -10.03 -8.45
CA ALA A 223 -28.65 -11.46 -8.19
C ALA A 223 -29.02 -11.73 -6.71
N ARG A 224 -28.43 -11.00 -5.76
CA ARG A 224 -28.78 -11.03 -4.33
C ARG A 224 -30.20 -10.51 -4.08
N THR A 225 -30.57 -9.38 -4.70
CA THR A 225 -31.93 -8.83 -4.62
C THR A 225 -32.98 -9.78 -5.23
N ALA A 226 -32.57 -10.61 -6.19
CA ALA A 226 -33.42 -11.63 -6.81
C ALA A 226 -33.45 -12.97 -6.03
N GLY A 227 -32.73 -13.09 -4.91
CA GLY A 227 -32.72 -14.30 -4.05
C GLY A 227 -31.98 -15.50 -4.63
N ILE A 228 -30.99 -15.28 -5.51
CA ILE A 228 -30.28 -16.34 -6.25
C ILE A 228 -29.02 -16.84 -5.53
N TYR A 229 -28.47 -16.06 -4.60
CA TYR A 229 -27.26 -16.40 -3.83
C TYR A 229 -27.60 -16.58 -2.35
N GLU A 230 -26.92 -17.53 -1.69
CA GLU A 230 -26.94 -17.66 -0.23
C GLU A 230 -26.34 -16.41 0.43
N GLU A 231 -26.83 -16.09 1.63
CA GLU A 231 -26.46 -14.89 2.39
C GLU A 231 -25.00 -14.98 2.86
N GLU A 232 -24.06 -14.54 2.02
CA GLU A 232 -22.72 -14.14 2.47
C GLU A 232 -22.89 -13.18 3.66
N GLN A 233 -22.22 -13.48 4.78
CA GLN A 233 -22.28 -12.66 5.99
C GLN A 233 -21.67 -11.29 5.70
N ILE A 234 -22.52 -10.32 5.38
CA ILE A 234 -22.12 -8.94 5.18
C ILE A 234 -21.82 -8.34 6.55
N VAL A 235 -20.62 -7.79 6.70
CA VAL A 235 -20.25 -7.05 7.89
C VAL A 235 -20.66 -5.59 7.69
N ASP A 236 -21.70 -5.14 8.38
CA ASP A 236 -22.22 -3.77 8.21
C ASP A 236 -21.38 -2.71 8.93
N GLN A 237 -20.66 -3.11 9.98
CA GLN A 237 -19.87 -2.23 10.83
C GLN A 237 -18.59 -2.93 11.29
N LEU A 238 -17.49 -2.18 11.30
CA LEU A 238 -16.22 -2.58 11.90
C LEU A 238 -15.95 -1.70 13.11
N ASP A 239 -15.65 -2.35 14.24
CA ASP A 239 -15.13 -1.69 15.43
C ASP A 239 -13.61 -1.87 15.42
N ILE A 240 -12.88 -0.76 15.32
CA ILE A 240 -11.43 -0.75 15.10
C ILE A 240 -10.72 -0.12 16.30
N THR A 241 -9.73 -0.84 16.83
CA THR A 241 -8.73 -0.33 17.77
C THR A 241 -7.40 -0.14 17.04
N VAL A 242 -6.55 0.73 17.58
CA VAL A 242 -5.19 0.94 17.07
C VAL A 242 -4.22 0.45 18.14
N ASP A 243 -3.38 -0.49 17.75
CA ASP A 243 -2.33 -1.06 18.60
C ASP A 243 -0.97 -0.81 17.97
N ASP A 244 0.05 -0.83 18.82
CA ASP A 244 1.44 -0.79 18.38
C ASP A 244 1.79 -2.03 17.53
N PRO A 245 2.68 -1.89 16.53
CA PRO A 245 3.13 -3.04 15.74
C PRO A 245 3.81 -4.07 16.64
N THR A 246 3.54 -5.35 16.35
CA THR A 246 4.14 -6.50 17.05
C THR A 246 5.66 -6.55 16.84
N GLU A 247 6.36 -7.37 17.63
CA GLU A 247 7.81 -7.54 17.46
C GLU A 247 8.17 -8.06 16.05
N GLU A 248 7.38 -8.99 15.53
CA GLU A 248 7.51 -9.52 14.17
C GLU A 248 7.33 -8.44 13.10
N MET A 249 6.30 -7.60 13.23
CA MET A 249 6.07 -6.47 12.31
C MET A 249 7.23 -5.47 12.38
N ARG A 250 7.71 -5.14 13.59
CA ARG A 250 8.86 -4.23 13.78
C ARG A 250 10.13 -4.79 13.14
N ASP A 251 10.36 -6.09 13.26
CA ASP A 251 11.47 -6.77 12.61
C ASP A 251 11.35 -6.74 11.09
N ALA A 252 10.15 -6.97 10.52
CA ALA A 252 9.90 -6.84 9.09
C ALA A 252 10.15 -5.41 8.59
N MET A 253 9.60 -4.40 9.27
CA MET A 253 9.82 -2.98 8.96
C MET A 253 11.32 -2.63 9.00
N LYS A 254 12.05 -3.11 10.01
CA LYS A 254 13.50 -2.91 10.13
C LYS A 254 14.26 -3.59 8.98
N ARG A 255 13.86 -4.79 8.56
CA ARG A 255 14.48 -5.49 7.42
C ARG A 255 14.31 -4.69 6.13
N TYR A 256 13.12 -4.15 5.85
CA TYR A 256 12.92 -3.31 4.65
C TYR A 256 13.62 -1.97 4.73
N ARG A 257 13.75 -1.38 5.92
CA ARG A 257 14.59 -0.20 6.13
C ARG A 257 16.04 -0.47 5.76
N GLU A 258 16.60 -1.60 6.19
CA GLU A 258 17.99 -1.99 5.91
C GLU A 258 18.18 -2.46 4.46
N GLN A 259 17.16 -3.10 3.87
CA GLN A 259 17.17 -3.64 2.50
C GLN A 259 15.90 -3.22 1.72
N PRO A 260 15.83 -1.95 1.25
CA PRO A 260 14.62 -1.40 0.63
C PRO A 260 14.18 -2.07 -0.68
N LEU A 261 15.05 -2.87 -1.30
CA LEU A 261 14.79 -3.60 -2.54
C LEU A 261 14.48 -5.10 -2.30
N GLY A 262 14.22 -5.48 -1.05
CA GLY A 262 14.02 -6.87 -0.64
C GLY A 262 15.32 -7.69 -0.59
N TRP A 263 15.21 -8.92 -0.09
CA TRP A 263 16.32 -9.88 0.03
C TRP A 263 16.19 -11.02 -0.99
N ASP A 264 17.29 -11.77 -1.19
CA ASP A 264 17.38 -12.82 -2.21
C ASP A 264 16.33 -13.94 -2.10
N GLN A 265 15.72 -14.12 -0.93
CA GLN A 265 14.66 -15.11 -0.70
C GLN A 265 13.29 -14.65 -1.25
N GLU A 266 12.94 -13.37 -1.07
CA GLU A 266 11.76 -12.76 -1.72
C GLU A 266 11.91 -12.66 -3.24
N ARG A 267 13.14 -12.51 -3.76
CA ARG A 267 13.40 -12.56 -5.21
C ARG A 267 13.02 -13.90 -5.85
N ARG A 268 12.92 -14.98 -5.06
CA ARG A 268 12.45 -16.29 -5.52
C ARG A 268 10.93 -16.45 -5.40
N ARG A 269 10.30 -15.80 -4.40
CA ARG A 269 8.84 -15.80 -4.22
C ARG A 269 8.09 -14.89 -5.20
N GLY A 270 8.68 -13.78 -5.66
CA GLY A 270 8.06 -12.83 -6.60
C GLY A 270 7.76 -13.36 -8.03
N GLY A 271 7.80 -14.67 -8.26
CA GLY A 271 7.48 -15.32 -9.54
C GLY A 271 6.18 -16.15 -9.53
N GLY A 272 5.53 -16.31 -8.38
CA GLY A 272 4.27 -17.02 -8.23
C GLY A 272 3.41 -16.29 -7.21
N ALA A 273 2.11 -16.15 -7.49
CA ALA A 273 1.17 -15.70 -6.48
C ALA A 273 1.29 -16.64 -5.28
N ALA A 274 1.73 -16.12 -4.14
CA ALA A 274 1.61 -16.86 -2.89
C ALA A 274 0.11 -17.00 -2.63
N THR A 275 -0.41 -18.20 -2.85
CA THR A 275 -1.74 -18.59 -2.35
C THR A 275 -1.67 -18.65 -0.84
N GLU A 276 -2.77 -18.31 -0.17
CA GLU A 276 -2.88 -18.33 1.30
C GLU A 276 -2.45 -19.68 1.91
N ASP A 277 -2.55 -20.78 1.15
CA ASP A 277 -2.05 -22.11 1.53
C ASP A 277 -0.52 -22.19 1.74
N GLU A 278 0.31 -21.44 0.99
CA GLU A 278 1.77 -21.45 1.20
C GLU A 278 2.20 -20.75 2.49
N VAL A 279 1.37 -19.83 3.00
CA VAL A 279 1.61 -19.12 4.26
C VAL A 279 1.16 -19.97 5.44
N VAL A 280 0.09 -20.75 5.28
CA VAL A 280 -0.40 -21.68 6.32
C VAL A 280 0.50 -22.91 6.44
N GLU A 281 1.00 -23.48 5.33
CA GLU A 281 1.98 -24.59 5.39
C GLU A 281 3.31 -24.16 6.04
N GLU A 282 3.80 -22.94 5.79
CA GLU A 282 5.02 -22.45 6.46
C GLU A 282 4.83 -22.25 7.97
N LEU A 283 3.65 -21.84 8.43
CA LEU A 283 3.33 -21.69 9.85
C LEU A 283 3.19 -23.05 10.55
N GLU A 284 2.60 -24.05 9.88
CA GLU A 284 2.49 -25.41 10.42
C GLU A 284 3.86 -26.13 10.47
N GLU A 285 4.73 -25.93 9.47
CA GLU A 285 6.09 -26.50 9.46
C GLU A 285 7.01 -25.87 10.52
N GLU A 286 6.88 -24.57 10.80
CA GLU A 286 7.63 -23.91 11.88
C GLU A 286 7.15 -24.35 13.28
N GLU A 287 5.85 -24.61 13.47
CA GLU A 287 5.29 -25.11 14.72
C GLU A 287 5.71 -26.58 14.99
N GLU A 288 5.78 -27.42 13.95
CA GLU A 288 6.25 -28.81 14.06
C GLU A 288 7.77 -28.90 14.33
N ALA A 289 8.55 -27.98 13.76
CA ALA A 289 9.99 -27.85 14.04
C ALA A 289 10.27 -27.39 15.48
N ALA A 290 9.43 -26.49 16.03
CA ALA A 290 9.53 -26.06 17.42
C ALA A 290 9.16 -27.20 18.41
N ALA A 291 8.14 -28.01 18.09
CA ALA A 291 7.71 -29.14 18.91
C ALA A 291 8.72 -30.30 18.94
N THR A 292 9.46 -30.53 17.86
CA THR A 292 10.48 -31.58 17.78
C THR A 292 11.83 -31.18 18.41
N SER A 293 12.09 -29.90 18.59
CA SER A 293 13.30 -29.40 19.28
C SER A 293 13.18 -29.36 20.82
N SER A 294 11.96 -29.55 21.34
CA SER A 294 11.63 -29.48 22.77
C SER A 294 11.33 -30.83 23.43
N SER A 295 11.58 -31.94 22.72
CA SER A 295 11.46 -33.33 23.22
C SER A 295 12.80 -34.03 23.43
#